data_AF-H8ZWT3-F1
#
_entry.id   AF-H8ZWT3-F1
#
_cell.length_a   1.000
_cell.length_b   1.000
_cell.length_c   1.000
_cell.angle_alpha   90.00
_cell.angle_beta   90.00
_cell.angle_gamma   90.00
#
_symmetry.space_group_name_H-M   'P 1'
#
loop_
_entity.id
_entity.type
_entity.pdbx_description
1 polymer ?
#
loop_
_entity_poly.entity_id
_entity_poly.type
_entity_poly.pdbx_seq_one_letter_code
_entity_poly.pdbx_strand_id
1 'polypeptide(L)'
;TNEDTNFSAERVYGIFTKISNEHCQALGLNPDFCRPEWLIITNLPVPPICVRPFVTMGSSLRAEDDLTYFISGILKVNARYKDLEERGSPERELNTVLEELQFLVATYMDNDENRAGQLKKHDKNGKPLKSIRQRLKGKEGRIRGNLMGKRVDFSARTVILV
;
A
#
# COMPACT_ATOMS: atom_id res chain seq x y z
N THR A 1 -18.77 31.62 4.12
CA THR A 1 -18.11 31.20 5.37
C THR A 1 -17.79 29.73 5.23
N ASN A 2 -16.76 29.44 4.44
CA ASN A 2 -16.32 28.08 4.16
C ASN A 2 -15.26 27.77 5.21
N GLU A 3 -15.67 27.16 6.32
CA GLU A 3 -14.71 26.40 7.10
C GLU A 3 -14.33 25.21 6.25
N ASP A 4 -13.09 25.20 5.75
CA ASP A 4 -12.44 24.01 5.20
C ASP A 4 -12.33 22.98 6.33
N THR A 5 -13.46 22.33 6.64
CA THR A 5 -13.55 21.30 7.67
C THR A 5 -12.78 20.10 7.15
N ASN A 6 -11.54 19.95 7.62
CA ASN A 6 -10.72 18.80 7.28
C ASN A 6 -11.41 17.55 7.85
N PHE A 7 -11.93 16.69 6.97
CA PHE A 7 -12.63 15.48 7.38
C PHE A 7 -11.62 14.41 7.79
N SER A 8 -11.51 14.17 9.10
CA SER A 8 -10.73 13.03 9.61
C SER A 8 -11.31 11.70 9.12
N ALA A 9 -10.42 10.73 8.85
CA ALA A 9 -10.80 9.38 8.43
C ALA A 9 -11.75 8.71 9.43
N GLU A 10 -11.58 8.96 10.74
CA GLU A 10 -12.45 8.42 11.79
C GLU A 10 -13.88 8.97 11.67
N ARG A 11 -14.02 10.27 11.41
CA ARG A 11 -15.32 10.90 11.22
C ARG A 11 -16.04 10.33 10.00
N VAL A 12 -15.32 10.11 8.90
CA VAL A 12 -15.88 9.50 7.69
C VAL A 12 -16.31 8.06 7.96
N TYR A 13 -15.51 7.30 8.71
CA TYR A 13 -15.86 5.93 9.12
C TYR A 13 -17.14 5.90 9.96
N GLY A 14 -17.28 6.82 10.92
CA GLY A 14 -18.49 6.96 11.74
C GLY A 14 -19.74 7.37 10.95
N ILE A 15 -19.57 8.02 9.80
CA ILE A 15 -20.68 8.34 8.87
C ILE A 15 -21.02 7.11 8.02
N PHE A 16 -20.01 6.44 7.46
CA PHE A 16 -20.21 5.27 6.59
C PHE A 16 -20.86 4.09 7.30
N THR A 17 -20.54 3.86 8.56
CA THR A 17 -21.17 2.81 9.38
C THR A 17 -22.66 3.04 9.62
N LYS A 18 -23.16 4.28 9.51
CA LYS A 18 -24.58 4.63 9.67
C LYS A 18 -25.40 4.47 8.40
N ILE A 19 -24.76 4.20 7.26
CA ILE A 19 -25.46 4.02 5.98
C ILE A 19 -26.19 2.67 6.00
N SER A 20 -27.51 2.70 5.75
CA SER A 20 -28.34 1.48 5.66
C SER A 20 -28.02 0.67 4.40
N ASN A 21 -28.35 -0.63 4.42
CA ASN A 21 -28.11 -1.51 3.27
C ASN A 21 -28.88 -1.07 2.01
N GLU A 22 -30.08 -0.51 2.18
CA GLU A 22 -30.89 0.05 1.08
C GLU A 22 -30.18 1.23 0.42
N HIS A 23 -29.60 2.14 1.22
CA HIS A 23 -28.84 3.27 0.70
C HIS A 23 -27.52 2.82 0.05
N CYS A 24 -26.86 1.79 0.60
CA CYS A 24 -25.69 1.19 -0.04
C CYS A 24 -26.03 0.67 -1.44
N GLN A 25 -27.12 -0.07 -1.59
CA GLN A 25 -27.57 -0.58 -2.89
C GLN A 25 -27.96 0.55 -3.86
N ALA A 26 -28.62 1.60 -3.37
CA ALA A 26 -28.95 2.78 -4.17
C ALA A 26 -27.70 3.52 -4.69
N LEU A 27 -26.59 3.49 -3.93
CA LEU A 27 -25.29 4.02 -4.34
C LEU A 27 -24.53 3.11 -5.33
N GLY A 28 -25.08 1.92 -5.64
CA GLY A 28 -24.42 0.91 -6.48
C GLY A 28 -23.39 0.05 -5.75
N LEU A 29 -23.38 0.08 -4.42
CA LEU A 29 -22.53 -0.77 -3.59
C LEU A 29 -23.29 -2.04 -3.19
N ASN A 30 -22.57 -3.16 -3.16
CA ASN A 30 -23.15 -4.43 -2.67
C ASN A 30 -22.89 -4.56 -1.16
N PRO A 31 -23.93 -4.65 -0.31
CA PRO A 31 -23.75 -4.74 1.14
C PRO A 31 -22.99 -5.99 1.61
N ASP A 32 -23.00 -7.07 0.83
CA ASP A 32 -22.34 -8.33 1.21
C ASP A 32 -20.85 -8.33 0.86
N PHE A 33 -20.45 -7.63 -0.21
CA PHE A 33 -19.09 -7.67 -0.75
C PHE A 33 -18.32 -6.34 -0.70
N CYS A 34 -19.02 -5.21 -0.56
CA CYS A 34 -18.41 -3.89 -0.63
C CYS A 34 -19.24 -2.87 0.16
N ARG A 35 -19.16 -2.93 1.49
CA ARG A 35 -19.73 -1.86 2.33
C ARG A 35 -18.84 -0.61 2.27
N PRO A 36 -19.43 0.60 2.32
CA PRO A 36 -18.69 1.85 2.24
C PRO A 36 -17.65 2.01 3.35
N GLU A 37 -17.95 1.52 4.55
CA GLU A 37 -17.02 1.56 5.69
C GLU A 37 -15.70 0.82 5.43
N TRP A 38 -15.69 -0.19 4.54
CA TRP A 38 -14.49 -0.99 4.21
C TRP A 38 -13.53 -0.26 3.28
N LEU A 39 -13.93 0.89 2.73
CA LEU A 39 -13.03 1.76 1.97
C LEU A 39 -11.97 2.39 2.87
N ILE A 40 -12.23 2.48 4.18
CA ILE A 40 -11.31 2.99 5.18
C ILE A 40 -10.57 1.80 5.79
N ILE A 41 -9.24 1.80 5.67
CA ILE A 41 -8.40 0.70 6.14
C ILE A 41 -8.23 0.80 7.66
N THR A 42 -8.95 -0.03 8.40
CA THR A 42 -8.74 -0.23 9.85
C THR A 42 -7.73 -1.35 10.12
N ASN A 43 -7.76 -2.39 9.29
CA ASN A 43 -6.93 -3.59 9.42
C ASN A 43 -6.19 -3.81 8.10
N LEU A 44 -4.87 -3.61 8.12
CA LEU A 44 -4.03 -3.81 6.93
C LEU A 44 -3.54 -5.27 6.86
N PRO A 45 -3.96 -6.06 5.85
CA PRO A 45 -3.49 -7.44 5.69
C PRO A 45 -2.01 -7.48 5.30
N VAL A 46 -1.23 -8.32 5.99
CA VAL A 46 0.19 -8.50 5.72
C VAL A 46 0.39 -9.69 4.76
N PRO A 47 1.01 -9.50 3.59
CA PRO A 47 1.21 -10.58 2.65
C PRO A 47 2.25 -11.61 3.15
N PRO A 48 2.07 -12.90 2.82
CA PRO A 48 3.00 -13.96 3.18
C PRO A 48 4.33 -13.87 2.42
N ILE A 49 5.36 -14.61 2.88
CA ILE A 49 6.74 -14.56 2.35
C ILE A 49 6.80 -14.86 0.84
N CYS A 50 5.93 -15.71 0.31
CA CYS A 50 5.89 -16.01 -1.13
C CYS A 50 5.59 -14.79 -2.02
N VAL A 51 4.93 -13.76 -1.48
CA VAL A 51 4.66 -12.49 -2.17
C VAL A 51 5.79 -11.47 -1.95
N ARG A 52 6.53 -11.59 -0.84
CA ARG A 52 7.65 -10.72 -0.43
C ARG A 52 8.94 -11.53 -0.18
N PRO A 53 9.52 -12.13 -1.23
CA PRO A 53 10.68 -13.00 -1.08
C PRO A 53 11.94 -12.21 -0.73
N PHE A 54 12.76 -12.73 0.18
CA PHE A 54 14.09 -12.20 0.47
C PHE A 54 15.15 -12.93 -0.35
N VAL A 55 16.30 -12.28 -0.55
CA VAL A 55 17.46 -12.84 -1.25
C VAL A 55 18.66 -12.87 -0.31
N THR A 56 19.36 -14.00 -0.24
CA THR A 56 20.60 -14.14 0.51
C THR A 56 21.79 -13.91 -0.42
N MET A 57 22.61 -12.90 -0.13
CA MET A 57 23.85 -12.58 -0.85
C MET A 57 25.03 -13.11 -0.03
N GLY A 58 25.59 -14.27 -0.40
CA GLY A 58 26.63 -14.92 0.40
C GLY A 58 26.13 -15.43 1.76
N SER A 59 27.04 -15.93 2.61
CA SER A 59 26.67 -16.65 3.85
C SER A 59 26.01 -15.79 4.93
N SER A 60 26.12 -14.45 4.87
CA SER A 60 25.70 -13.60 6.00
C SER A 60 24.81 -12.40 5.63
N LEU A 61 24.76 -11.95 4.38
CA LEU A 61 23.98 -10.76 4.01
C LEU A 61 22.60 -11.15 3.46
N ARG A 62 21.54 -10.60 4.06
CA ARG A 62 20.15 -10.78 3.62
C ARG A 62 19.64 -9.46 3.05
N ALA A 63 19.12 -9.50 1.83
CA ALA A 63 18.39 -8.42 1.19
C ALA A 63 16.90 -8.73 1.24
N GLU A 64 16.14 -7.91 1.98
CA GLU A 64 14.69 -8.05 2.11
C GLU A 64 13.96 -7.46 0.90
N ASP A 65 12.72 -7.87 0.68
CA ASP A 65 11.85 -7.31 -0.36
C ASP A 65 11.41 -5.87 -0.03
N ASP A 66 11.22 -5.02 -1.05
CA ASP A 66 10.72 -3.65 -0.91
C ASP A 66 9.42 -3.55 -0.07
N LEU A 67 8.51 -4.53 -0.18
CA LEU A 67 7.27 -4.56 0.61
C LEU A 67 7.56 -4.77 2.11
N THR A 68 8.58 -5.56 2.46
CA THR A 68 8.99 -5.75 3.86
C THR A 68 9.49 -4.43 4.45
N TYR A 69 10.20 -3.60 3.69
CA TYR A 69 10.61 -2.26 4.13
C TYR A 69 9.42 -1.32 4.36
N PHE A 70 8.40 -1.36 3.51
CA PHE A 70 7.17 -0.60 3.73
C PHE A 70 6.45 -1.05 5.00
N ILE A 71 6.23 -2.37 5.16
CA ILE A 71 5.53 -2.95 6.31
C ILE A 71 6.27 -2.63 7.62
N SER A 72 7.60 -2.75 7.64
CA SER A 72 8.41 -2.38 8.80
C SER A 72 8.27 -0.90 9.15
N GLY A 73 8.21 -0.02 8.14
CA GLY A 73 7.98 1.41 8.35
C GLY A 73 6.60 1.70 8.95
N ILE A 74 5.54 1.11 8.37
CA ILE A 74 4.16 1.24 8.85
C ILE A 74 4.05 0.76 10.30
N LEU A 75 4.66 -0.38 10.62
CA LEU A 75 4.63 -0.94 11.98
C LEU A 75 5.29 -0.01 13.00
N LYS A 76 6.43 0.59 12.65
CA LYS A 76 7.15 1.53 13.54
C LYS A 76 6.34 2.79 13.81
N VAL A 77 5.75 3.38 12.77
CA VAL A 77 4.94 4.59 12.92
C VAL A 77 3.66 4.29 13.69
N ASN A 78 3.03 3.13 13.45
CA ASN A 78 1.85 2.69 14.20
C ASN A 78 2.14 2.46 15.68
N ALA A 79 3.27 1.82 16.01
CA ALA A 79 3.70 1.65 17.40
C ALA A 79 3.97 3.01 18.07
N ARG A 80 4.65 3.92 17.35
CA ARG A 80 4.89 5.28 17.82
C ARG A 80 3.60 6.05 18.08
N TYR A 81 2.61 5.94 17.19
CA TYR A 81 1.30 6.56 17.37
C TYR A 81 0.65 6.08 18.67
N LYS A 82 0.62 4.75 18.87
CA LYS A 82 0.04 4.13 20.07
C LYS A 82 0.75 4.60 21.35
N ASP A 83 2.08 4.65 21.34
CA ASP A 83 2.86 5.13 22.49
C ASP A 83 2.57 6.60 22.83
N LEU A 84 2.34 7.45 21.83
CA LEU A 84 2.01 8.87 22.02
C LEU A 84 0.58 9.05 22.53
N GLU A 85 -0.36 8.23 22.04
CA GLU A 85 -1.74 8.21 22.50
C GLU A 85 -1.82 7.79 23.98
N GLU A 86 -1.11 6.73 24.37
CA GLU A 86 -1.05 6.26 25.77
C GLU A 86 -0.42 7.29 26.72
N ARG A 87 0.49 8.13 26.22
CA ARG A 87 1.12 9.22 26.99
C ARG A 87 0.24 10.47 27.09
N GLY A 88 -0.85 10.54 26.35
CA GLY A 88 -1.69 11.74 26.27
C GLY A 88 -0.97 12.92 25.61
N SER A 89 -0.15 12.66 24.58
CA SER A 89 0.54 13.72 23.83
C SER A 89 -0.45 14.70 23.19
N PRO A 90 -0.03 15.95 22.93
CA PRO A 90 -0.89 16.95 22.28
C PRO A 90 -1.41 16.49 20.91
N GLU A 91 -2.66 16.83 20.60
CA GLU A 91 -3.35 16.44 19.36
C GLU A 91 -2.56 16.81 18.08
N ARG A 92 -1.83 17.92 18.10
CA ARG A 92 -0.98 18.34 16.97
C ARG A 92 0.12 17.33 16.65
N GLU A 93 0.73 16.73 17.67
CA GLU A 93 1.78 15.71 17.48
C GLU A 93 1.15 14.41 16.94
N LEU A 94 0.00 14.00 17.50
CA LEU A 94 -0.75 12.83 17.03
C LEU A 94 -1.15 12.96 15.57
N ASN A 95 -1.69 14.12 15.17
CA ASN A 95 -2.06 14.40 13.78
C ASN A 95 -0.86 14.33 12.83
N THR A 96 0.31 14.79 13.26
CA THR A 96 1.54 14.71 12.45
C THR A 96 1.95 13.26 12.21
N VAL A 97 1.90 12.41 13.23
CA VAL A 97 2.21 10.97 13.11
C VAL A 97 1.15 10.23 12.31
N LEU A 98 -0.12 10.64 12.42
CA LEU A 98 -1.23 10.09 11.64
C LEU A 98 -1.06 10.40 10.14
N GLU A 99 -0.69 11.64 9.79
CA GLU A 99 -0.37 12.02 8.41
C GLU A 99 0.80 11.20 7.85
N GLU A 100 1.85 10.96 8.67
CA GLU A 100 2.96 10.09 8.30
C GLU A 100 2.50 8.65 8.05
N LEU A 101 1.64 8.10 8.92
CA LEU A 101 1.07 6.76 8.76
C LEU A 101 0.23 6.66 7.49
N GLN A 102 -0.63 7.64 7.24
CA GLN A 102 -1.47 7.72 6.05
C GLN A 102 -0.61 7.76 4.78
N PHE A 103 0.45 8.57 4.78
CA PHE A 103 1.39 8.63 3.66
C PHE A 103 2.07 7.27 3.41
N LEU A 104 2.52 6.58 4.46
CA LEU A 104 3.17 5.28 4.33
C LEU A 104 2.24 4.19 3.79
N VAL A 105 1.00 4.11 4.31
CA VAL A 105 -0.01 3.15 3.83
C VAL A 105 -0.39 3.45 2.39
N ALA A 106 -0.56 4.73 2.05
CA ALA A 106 -0.91 5.14 0.70
C ALA A 106 0.23 4.83 -0.29
N THR A 107 1.48 5.06 0.10
CA THR A 107 2.67 4.77 -0.71
C THR A 107 2.93 3.26 -0.85
N TYR A 108 2.59 2.46 0.16
CA TYR A 108 2.66 1.00 0.09
C TYR A 108 1.78 0.43 -1.01
N MET A 109 0.56 0.96 -1.16
CA MET A 109 -0.35 0.59 -2.24
C MET A 109 0.12 1.16 -3.59
N ASP A 110 0.48 2.44 -3.62
CA ASP A 110 0.87 3.14 -4.84
C ASP A 110 1.95 4.20 -4.61
N ASN A 111 3.14 3.97 -5.18
CA ASN A 111 4.33 4.84 -5.10
C ASN A 111 4.67 5.45 -6.48
N ASP A 112 3.67 5.79 -7.28
CA ASP A 112 3.83 6.42 -8.61
C ASP A 112 4.07 7.94 -8.49
N GLU A 113 4.96 8.49 -9.34
CA GLU A 113 5.34 9.92 -9.36
C GLU A 113 4.19 10.82 -9.80
N ASN A 114 3.25 10.26 -10.56
CA ASN A 114 2.12 11.02 -11.10
C ASN A 114 1.03 11.31 -10.06
N ARG A 115 1.21 10.86 -8.81
CA ARG A 115 0.35 11.27 -7.71
C ARG A 115 0.74 12.67 -7.28
N ALA A 116 -0.06 13.64 -7.71
CA ALA A 116 0.15 15.08 -7.48
C ALA A 116 0.66 15.38 -6.06
N GLY A 117 1.88 15.90 -5.97
CA GLY A 117 2.45 16.49 -4.76
C GLY A 117 3.05 15.55 -3.72
N GLN A 118 3.05 14.22 -3.92
CA GLN A 118 3.63 13.29 -2.94
C GLN A 118 5.04 12.84 -3.34
N LEU A 119 6.00 13.07 -2.43
CA LEU A 119 7.38 12.61 -2.58
C LEU A 119 7.42 11.09 -2.60
N LYS A 120 8.27 10.50 -3.45
CA LYS A 120 8.46 9.05 -3.47
C LYS A 120 9.14 8.58 -2.19
N LYS A 121 8.74 7.38 -1.72
CA LYS A 121 9.58 6.68 -0.74
C LYS A 121 10.73 6.00 -1.45
N HIS A 122 11.94 6.46 -1.14
CA HIS A 122 13.19 5.88 -1.61
C HIS A 122 13.76 4.94 -0.54
N ASP A 123 14.47 3.93 -1.02
CA ASP A 123 15.36 3.11 -0.19
C ASP A 123 16.58 3.93 0.26
N LYS A 124 17.36 3.40 1.21
CA LYS A 124 18.61 3.99 1.70
C LYS A 124 19.61 4.32 0.59
N ASN A 125 19.52 3.60 -0.54
CA ASN A 125 20.37 3.77 -1.71
C ASN A 125 19.77 4.73 -2.76
N GLY A 126 18.70 5.47 -2.43
CA GLY A 126 18.04 6.41 -3.35
C GLY A 126 17.16 5.75 -4.43
N LYS A 127 17.12 4.41 -4.50
CA LYS A 127 16.23 3.68 -5.41
C LYS A 127 14.79 3.78 -4.93
N PRO A 128 13.81 4.13 -5.77
CA PRO A 128 12.40 4.14 -5.37
C PRO A 128 11.92 2.71 -5.07
N LEU A 129 11.25 2.53 -3.94
CA LEU A 129 10.71 1.24 -3.53
C LEU A 129 9.53 0.84 -4.42
N LYS A 130 9.44 -0.44 -4.82
CA LYS A 130 8.33 -0.92 -5.65
C LYS A 130 7.08 -1.22 -4.83
N SER A 131 6.04 -0.43 -5.04
CA SER A 131 4.68 -0.63 -4.47
C SER A 131 3.93 -1.81 -5.09
N ILE A 132 2.80 -2.20 -4.48
CA ILE A 132 1.96 -3.29 -4.99
C ILE A 132 1.44 -2.97 -6.40
N ARG A 133 0.91 -1.76 -6.61
CA ARG A 133 0.39 -1.34 -7.93
C ARG A 133 1.46 -1.44 -9.03
N GLN A 134 2.68 -1.01 -8.73
CA GLN A 134 3.81 -1.06 -9.66
C GLN A 134 4.23 -2.49 -10.02
N ARG A 135 3.98 -3.48 -9.14
CA ARG A 135 4.22 -4.90 -9.46
C ARG A 135 3.17 -5.45 -10.41
N LEU A 136 1.94 -4.93 -10.38
CA LEU A 136 0.83 -5.40 -11.22
C LEU A 136 0.80 -4.73 -12.59
N LYS A 137 1.04 -3.41 -12.64
CA LYS A 137 0.99 -2.58 -13.86
C LYS A 137 2.28 -2.68 -14.68
N GLY A 138 2.20 -2.40 -15.97
CA GLY A 138 3.35 -2.20 -16.86
C GLY A 138 3.65 -3.41 -17.75
N LYS A 139 4.63 -3.24 -18.65
CA LYS A 139 5.05 -4.29 -19.60
C LYS A 139 5.67 -5.49 -18.89
N GLU A 140 6.55 -5.21 -17.93
CA GLU A 140 7.20 -6.19 -17.04
C GLU A 140 6.37 -6.48 -15.77
N GLY A 141 5.12 -5.99 -15.70
CA GLY A 141 4.22 -6.24 -14.57
C GLY A 141 3.67 -7.67 -14.57
N ARG A 142 3.11 -8.12 -13.46
CA ARG A 142 2.61 -9.50 -13.31
C ARG A 142 1.55 -9.87 -14.35
N ILE A 143 0.62 -8.98 -14.67
CA ILE A 143 -0.49 -9.30 -15.60
C ILE A 143 0.06 -9.56 -17.01
N ARG A 144 0.79 -8.60 -17.58
CA ARG A 144 1.29 -8.72 -18.95
C ARG A 144 2.52 -9.61 -19.05
N GLY A 145 3.49 -9.44 -18.16
CA GLY A 145 4.77 -10.14 -18.20
C GLY A 145 4.68 -11.60 -17.75
N ASN A 146 3.93 -11.90 -16.69
CA ASN A 146 3.93 -13.25 -16.09
C ASN A 146 2.70 -14.08 -16.48
N LEU A 147 1.53 -13.46 -16.62
CA LEU A 147 0.30 -14.19 -16.96
C LEU A 147 0.08 -14.27 -18.49
N MET A 148 0.30 -13.18 -19.24
CA MET A 148 0.10 -13.18 -20.70
C MET A 148 1.35 -13.57 -21.51
N GLY A 149 2.55 -13.35 -20.98
CA GLY A 149 3.83 -13.47 -21.72
C GLY A 149 4.88 -14.30 -20.99
N LYS A 150 4.50 -15.46 -20.42
CA LYS A 150 5.40 -16.28 -19.60
C LYS A 150 6.51 -16.93 -20.43
N ARG A 151 7.72 -17.01 -19.86
CA ARG A 151 8.79 -17.85 -20.40
C ARG A 151 8.40 -19.32 -20.31
N VAL A 152 8.65 -20.06 -21.38
CA VAL A 152 8.32 -21.48 -21.50
C VAL A 152 9.60 -22.30 -21.50
N ASP A 153 9.52 -23.45 -20.85
CA ASP A 153 10.55 -24.48 -20.91
C ASP A 153 10.48 -25.21 -22.27
N PHE A 154 11.51 -26.01 -22.59
CA PHE A 154 11.59 -26.79 -23.84
C PHE A 154 11.51 -25.95 -25.13
N SER A 155 12.10 -24.75 -25.12
CA SER A 155 12.24 -23.90 -26.30
C SER A 155 13.70 -23.63 -26.61
N ALA A 156 14.04 -23.54 -27.91
CA ALA A 156 15.37 -23.18 -28.38
C ALA A 156 15.26 -22.06 -29.42
N ARG A 157 16.29 -21.21 -29.50
CA ARG A 157 16.40 -20.13 -30.49
C ARG A 157 17.72 -20.27 -31.22
N THR A 158 17.68 -20.42 -32.54
CA THR A 158 18.86 -20.48 -33.40
C THR A 158 18.70 -19.54 -34.59
N VAL A 159 19.81 -19.12 -35.19
CA VAL A 159 19.81 -18.36 -36.44
C VAL A 159 19.54 -19.33 -37.58
N ILE A 160 18.61 -18.97 -38.47
CA ILE A 160 18.34 -19.74 -39.69
C ILE A 160 19.28 -19.19 -40.76
N LEU A 161 20.12 -20.06 -41.34
CA LEU A 161 20.92 -19.72 -42.51
C LEU A 161 20.03 -19.80 -43.74
N VAL A 162 20.04 -18.74 -44.56
CA VAL A 162 19.39 -18.67 -45.87
C VAL A 162 20.43 -18.91 -46.95
#